data_AF-A0A6P7FUJ8-F1
#
_entry.id   AF-A0A6P7FUJ8-F1
#
_cell.length_a   1.000
_cell.length_b   1.000
_cell.length_c   1.000
_cell.angle_alpha   90.00
_cell.angle_beta   90.00
_cell.angle_gamma   90.00
#
_symmetry.space_group_name_H-M   'P 1'
#
loop_
_entity.id
_entity.type
_entity.pdbx_description
1 polymer ?
#
loop_
_entity_poly.entity_id
_entity_poly.type
_entity_poly.pdbx_seq_one_letter_code
_entity_poly.pdbx_strand_id
1 'polypeptide(L)'
;MPHCLKQLTNNLLWANWGLNLGHCVVVSNSFHKIIESNSTRHVVECANYITKILPYVFEVAIINTFKYYEVFSDMAVHVFPKMNLVCPDAWENHQEPSYKQNDVEFVSKTVNSL
;
A
#
# COMPACT_ATOMS: atom_id res chain seq x y z
N MET A 1 7.19 4.47 5.91
CA MET A 1 6.98 5.26 4.70
C MET A 1 5.84 6.25 4.92
N PRO A 2 6.02 7.26 5.79
CA PRO A 2 5.01 8.29 5.99
C PRO A 2 4.84 9.12 4.72
N HIS A 3 3.59 9.42 4.35
CA HIS A 3 3.25 10.29 3.21
C HIS A 3 3.88 9.86 1.88
N CYS A 4 4.03 8.55 1.73
CA CYS A 4 4.56 7.98 0.50
C CYS A 4 3.42 7.70 -0.48
N LEU A 5 3.77 7.76 -1.76
CA LEU A 5 2.88 7.44 -2.86
C LEU A 5 2.29 6.03 -2.67
N LYS A 6 0.98 5.88 -2.92
CA LYS A 6 0.26 4.60 -2.76
C LYS A 6 0.90 3.47 -3.58
N GLN A 7 1.46 3.78 -4.75
CA GLN A 7 2.20 2.88 -5.64
C GLN A 7 3.39 2.24 -4.93
N LEU A 8 4.05 2.97 -4.02
CA LEU A 8 5.21 2.46 -3.28
C LEU A 8 4.80 1.48 -2.20
N THR A 9 3.72 1.77 -1.47
CA THR A 9 3.07 0.81 -0.56
C THR A 9 2.60 -0.42 -1.32
N ASN A 10 2.00 -0.23 -2.50
CA ASN A 10 1.55 -1.32 -3.36
C ASN A 10 2.71 -2.22 -3.83
N ASN A 11 3.85 -1.63 -4.21
CA ASN A 11 5.07 -2.36 -4.56
C ASN A 11 5.66 -3.12 -3.37
N LEU A 12 5.68 -2.52 -2.18
CA LEU A 12 6.15 -3.19 -0.97
C LEU A 12 5.31 -4.43 -0.65
N LEU A 13 3.98 -4.30 -0.77
CA LEU A 13 3.07 -5.43 -0.58
C LEU A 13 3.31 -6.52 -1.63
N TRP A 14 3.44 -6.14 -2.91
CA TRP A 14 3.75 -7.07 -3.99
C TRP A 14 5.06 -7.82 -3.76
N ALA A 15 6.15 -7.10 -3.45
CA ALA A 15 7.48 -7.69 -3.28
C ALA A 15 7.56 -8.68 -2.10
N ASN A 16 6.66 -8.55 -1.12
CA ASN A 16 6.58 -9.43 0.04
C ASN A 16 5.35 -10.34 0.02
N TRP A 17 4.60 -10.38 -1.09
CA TRP A 17 3.28 -11.03 -1.16
C TRP A 17 3.36 -12.50 -0.73
N GLY A 18 2.34 -12.95 0.01
CA GLY A 18 2.35 -14.27 0.63
C GLY A 18 2.75 -14.24 2.10
N LEU A 19 3.11 -15.41 2.62
CA LEU A 19 3.37 -15.62 4.05
C LEU A 19 4.45 -14.70 4.62
N ASN A 20 5.36 -14.20 3.78
CA ASN A 20 6.42 -13.27 4.16
C ASN A 20 5.90 -11.95 4.75
N LEU A 21 4.73 -11.47 4.32
CA LEU A 21 4.07 -10.31 4.93
C LEU A 21 3.80 -10.51 6.43
N GLY A 22 3.63 -11.75 6.89
CA GLY A 22 3.46 -12.07 8.31
C GLY A 22 4.67 -11.68 9.17
N HIS A 23 5.83 -11.45 8.56
CA HIS A 23 7.05 -10.97 9.22
C HIS A 23 7.27 -9.46 9.07
N CYS A 24 6.35 -8.74 8.41
CA CYS A 24 6.46 -7.32 8.17
C CYS A 24 5.65 -6.49 9.18
N VAL A 25 6.23 -5.38 9.60
CA VAL A 25 5.52 -4.29 10.28
C VAL A 25 5.64 -3.06 9.40
N VAL A 26 4.53 -2.56 8.86
CA VAL A 26 4.52 -1.46 7.90
C VAL A 26 3.94 -0.21 8.54
N VAL A 27 4.76 0.83 8.63
CA VAL A 27 4.30 2.16 9.07
C VAL A 27 4.11 3.03 7.83
N SER A 28 2.87 3.38 7.49
CA SER A 28 2.52 4.15 6.28
C SER A 28 1.22 4.92 6.48
N ASN A 29 0.75 5.60 5.44
CA ASN A 29 -0.62 6.08 5.37
C ASN A 29 -1.59 4.88 5.53
N SER A 30 -2.73 5.13 6.16
CA SER A 30 -3.80 4.16 6.42
C SER A 30 -4.28 3.55 5.11
N PHE A 31 -4.33 2.22 5.05
CA PHE A 31 -4.83 1.51 3.88
C PHE A 31 -6.31 1.82 3.68
N HIS A 32 -7.10 1.89 4.75
CA HIS A 32 -8.51 2.27 4.67
C HIS A 32 -8.69 3.65 4.05
N LYS A 33 -7.96 4.66 4.54
CA LYS A 33 -8.03 6.02 3.98
C LYS A 33 -7.58 6.07 2.52
N ILE A 34 -6.55 5.31 2.13
CA ILE A 34 -6.12 5.22 0.72
C ILE A 34 -7.28 4.71 -0.16
N ILE A 35 -8.01 3.68 0.28
CA ILE A 35 -9.13 3.13 -0.50
C ILE A 35 -10.32 4.10 -0.54
N GLU A 36 -10.69 4.70 0.59
CA GLU A 36 -11.85 5.59 0.70
C GLU A 36 -11.69 6.92 -0.06
N SER A 37 -10.46 7.44 -0.11
CA SER A 37 -10.15 8.73 -0.76
C SER A 37 -9.96 8.65 -2.27
N ASN A 38 -9.94 7.44 -2.85
CA ASN A 38 -9.67 7.23 -4.27
C ASN A 38 -10.85 6.53 -4.96
N SER A 39 -11.06 6.84 -6.25
CA SER A 39 -12.08 6.10 -7.03
C SER A 39 -11.72 4.62 -7.15
N THR A 40 -12.72 3.74 -7.19
CA THR A 40 -12.51 2.28 -7.31
C THR A 40 -11.62 1.93 -8.50
N ARG A 41 -11.79 2.63 -9.63
CA ARG A 41 -10.93 2.43 -10.81
C ARG A 41 -9.47 2.78 -10.52
N HIS A 42 -9.21 3.92 -9.89
CA HIS A 42 -7.84 4.37 -9.58
C HIS A 42 -7.15 3.45 -8.56
N VAL A 43 -7.92 2.99 -7.57
CA VAL A 43 -7.44 2.00 -6.59
C VAL A 43 -7.04 0.69 -7.27
N VAL A 44 -7.84 0.19 -8.22
CA VAL A 44 -7.51 -1.03 -8.96
C VAL A 44 -6.26 -0.85 -9.82
N GLU A 45 -6.06 0.33 -10.40
CA GLU A 45 -4.90 0.61 -11.25
C GLU A 45 -3.61 0.81 -10.44
N CYS A 46 -3.66 1.47 -9.26
CA CYS A 46 -2.46 1.95 -8.55
C CYS A 46 -2.27 1.36 -7.14
N ALA A 47 -3.24 0.63 -6.61
CA ALA A 47 -3.27 0.15 -5.22
C ALA A 47 -3.93 -1.24 -5.08
N ASN A 48 -3.86 -2.08 -6.11
CA ASN A 48 -4.53 -3.38 -6.13
C ASN A 48 -4.13 -4.32 -4.99
N TYR A 49 -2.86 -4.35 -4.58
CA TYR A 49 -2.38 -5.17 -3.47
C TYR A 49 -2.83 -4.62 -2.12
N ILE A 50 -3.02 -3.30 -1.99
CA ILE A 50 -3.62 -2.69 -0.81
C ILE A 50 -5.06 -3.20 -0.64
N THR A 51 -5.85 -3.21 -1.72
CA THR A 51 -7.21 -3.74 -1.70
C THR A 51 -7.26 -5.23 -1.35
N LYS A 52 -6.37 -6.04 -1.96
CA LYS A 52 -6.32 -7.49 -1.74
C LYS A 52 -5.95 -7.84 -0.29
N ILE A 53 -5.06 -7.08 0.34
CA ILE A 53 -4.58 -7.38 1.70
C ILE A 53 -5.50 -6.82 2.79
N LEU A 54 -6.36 -5.84 2.46
CA LEU A 54 -7.22 -5.15 3.42
C LEU A 54 -8.03 -6.09 4.36
N PRO A 55 -8.57 -7.25 3.90
CA PRO A 55 -9.27 -8.17 4.80
C PRO A 55 -8.36 -8.90 5.82
N TYR A 56 -7.05 -8.90 5.58
CA TYR A 56 -6.06 -9.68 6.31
C TYR A 56 -5.08 -8.81 7.12
N VAL A 57 -5.16 -7.49 6.97
CA VAL A 57 -4.34 -6.53 7.71
C VAL A 57 -5.02 -6.16 9.03
N PHE A 58 -4.22 -6.06 10.08
CA PHE A 58 -4.60 -5.37 11.30
C PHE A 58 -3.94 -3.99 11.28
N GLU A 59 -4.77 -2.96 11.17
CA GLU A 59 -4.36 -1.56 11.07
C GLU A 59 -4.66 -0.82 12.38
N VAL A 60 -3.68 -0.09 12.90
CA VAL A 60 -3.83 0.76 14.08
C VAL A 60 -3.37 2.18 13.73
N ALA A 61 -4.27 3.14 13.83
CA ALA A 61 -3.97 4.54 13.60
C ALA A 61 -2.93 5.05 14.62
N ILE A 62 -1.97 5.84 14.14
CA ILE A 62 -0.99 6.52 14.98
C ILE A 62 -1.57 7.88 15.36
N ILE A 63 -1.74 8.10 16.67
CA ILE A 63 -2.20 9.40 17.17
C ILE A 63 -1.07 10.42 17.00
N ASN A 64 -1.31 11.38 16.12
CA ASN A 64 -0.38 12.46 15.87
C ASN A 64 -0.59 13.58 16.91
N THR A 65 0.45 13.93 17.68
CA THR A 65 0.45 15.09 18.60
C THR A 65 1.38 16.22 18.14
N PHE A 66 1.82 16.20 16.88
CA PHE A 66 2.68 17.24 16.29
C PHE A 66 1.90 18.54 16.07
N LYS A 67 2.63 19.66 16.17
CA LYS A 67 2.11 21.02 15.93
C LYS A 67 1.41 21.16 14.57
N TYR A 68 1.86 20.42 13.56
CA TYR A 68 1.24 20.35 12.23
C TYR A 68 0.52 19.01 12.06
N TYR A 69 -0.59 18.85 12.79
CA TYR A 69 -1.36 17.60 12.86
C TYR A 69 -1.78 17.07 11.48
N GLU A 70 -2.21 17.97 10.59
CA GLU A 70 -2.79 17.60 9.30
C GLU A 70 -1.81 16.84 8.41
N VAL A 71 -0.52 17.14 8.52
CA VAL A 71 0.54 16.57 7.67
C VAL A 71 0.77 15.08 7.93
N PHE A 72 0.42 14.54 9.09
CA PHE A 72 0.55 13.09 9.38
C PHE A 72 -0.74 12.50 9.95
N SER A 73 -1.88 13.10 9.61
CA SER A 73 -3.20 12.79 10.18
C SER A 73 -3.76 11.42 9.76
N ASP A 74 -3.11 10.75 8.81
CA ASP A 74 -3.51 9.47 8.23
C ASP A 74 -2.47 8.37 8.44
N MET A 75 -1.52 8.55 9.35
CA MET A 75 -0.53 7.52 9.66
C MET A 75 -1.12 6.34 10.42
N ALA A 76 -0.70 5.13 10.05
CA ALA A 76 -1.07 3.89 10.71
C ALA A 76 0.08 2.87 10.72
N VAL A 77 0.03 1.98 11.71
CA VAL A 77 0.82 0.75 11.76
C VAL A 77 -0.01 -0.39 11.21
N HIS A 78 0.57 -1.18 10.32
CA HIS A 78 -0.06 -2.32 9.67
C HIS A 78 0.74 -3.58 9.99
N VAL A 79 0.05 -4.60 10.50
CA VAL A 79 0.60 -5.94 10.74
C VAL A 79 -0.31 -6.99 10.12
N PHE A 80 0.24 -8.16 9.81
CA PHE A 80 -0.44 -9.19 9.02
C PHE A 80 -0.50 -10.53 9.79
N PRO A 81 -1.34 -10.64 10.85
CA PRO A 81 -1.27 -11.77 11.78
C PRO A 81 -1.94 -13.06 11.27
N LYS A 82 -2.76 -12.98 10.22
CA LYS A 82 -3.62 -14.08 9.74
C LYS A 82 -3.22 -14.63 8.38
N MET A 83 -1.94 -14.49 8.02
CA MET A 83 -1.44 -14.82 6.69
C MET A 83 -1.52 -16.31 6.36
N ASN A 84 -1.40 -17.17 7.37
CA ASN A 84 -1.56 -18.62 7.27
C ASN A 84 -3.01 -19.08 7.08
N LEU A 85 -4.00 -18.19 7.29
CA LEU A 85 -5.42 -18.49 7.10
C LEU A 85 -5.91 -18.17 5.68
N VAL A 86 -5.08 -17.52 4.88
CA VAL A 86 -5.43 -17.16 3.50
C VAL A 86 -5.21 -18.37 2.60
N CYS A 87 -6.15 -18.60 1.69
CA CYS A 87 -6.03 -19.66 0.68
C CYS A 87 -4.69 -19.54 -0.06
N PRO A 88 -3.89 -20.62 -0.20
CA PRO A 88 -2.63 -20.60 -0.94
C PRO A 88 -2.76 -20.00 -2.34
N ASP A 89 -3.86 -20.32 -3.04
CA ASP A 89 -4.18 -19.83 -4.38
C ASP A 89 -4.28 -18.29 -4.46
N ALA A 90 -4.56 -17.61 -3.34
CA ALA A 90 -4.60 -16.14 -3.29
C ALA A 90 -3.20 -15.50 -3.35
N TRP A 91 -2.15 -16.29 -3.07
CA TRP A 91 -0.74 -15.88 -3.15
C TRP A 91 -0.12 -16.22 -4.52
N GLU A 92 -0.63 -17.25 -5.19
CA GLU A 92 -0.12 -17.71 -6.48
C GLU A 92 -0.43 -16.74 -7.62
N ASN A 93 0.44 -16.73 -8.64
CA ASN A 93 0.25 -15.98 -9.90
C ASN A 93 0.04 -14.46 -9.73
N HIS A 94 0.71 -13.85 -8.75
CA HIS A 94 0.64 -12.40 -8.52
C HIS A 94 1.53 -11.64 -9.53
N GLN A 95 0.92 -10.76 -10.32
CA GLN A 95 1.62 -9.97 -11.34
C GLN A 95 2.27 -8.72 -10.76
N GLU A 96 3.48 -8.39 -11.22
CA GLU A 96 4.12 -7.11 -10.87
C GLU A 96 3.20 -5.93 -11.22
N PRO A 97 2.98 -4.98 -10.28
CA PRO A 97 2.21 -3.79 -10.56
C PRO A 97 2.76 -3.02 -11.77
N SER A 98 1.89 -2.67 -12.71
CA SER A 98 2.21 -1.78 -13.82
C SER A 98 1.44 -0.47 -13.66
N TYR A 99 2.17 0.63 -13.56
CA TYR A 99 1.59 1.97 -13.41
C TYR A 99 1.67 2.71 -14.74
N LYS A 100 0.61 3.48 -15.06
CA LYS A 100 0.60 4.31 -16.27
C LYS A 100 1.62 5.43 -16.15
N GLN A 101 2.38 5.70 -17.21
CA GLN A 101 3.37 6.78 -17.25
C GLN A 101 2.77 8.18 -17.05
N ASN A 102 1.46 8.34 -17.30
CA ASN A 102 0.75 9.61 -17.11
C ASN A 102 0.10 9.73 -15.71
N ASP A 103 0.38 8.80 -14.79
CA ASP A 103 -0.06 8.97 -13.41
C ASP A 103 0.73 10.11 -12.78
N VAL A 104 0.06 11.24 -12.52
CA VAL A 104 0.65 12.48 -11.99
C VAL A 104 1.34 12.25 -10.65
N GLU A 105 0.91 11.22 -9.92
CA GLU A 105 1.50 10.83 -8.64
C GLU A 105 2.77 9.98 -8.80
N PHE A 106 3.03 9.38 -9.97
CA PHE A 106 4.16 8.48 -10.19
C PHE A 106 5.35 9.19 -10.83
N VAL A 107 6.40 9.47 -10.04
CA VAL A 107 7.65 10.05 -10.55
C VAL A 107 8.55 8.94 -11.09
N SER A 108 8.62 8.81 -12.42
CA SER A 108 9.64 7.98 -13.08
C SER A 108 10.89 8.81 -13.37
N LYS A 109 12.07 8.18 -13.39
CA LYS A 109 13.26 8.83 -13.94
C LYS A 109 13.04 8.99 -15.44
N THR A 110 12.76 10.21 -15.91
CA THR A 110 12.82 10.51 -17.34
C THR A 110 14.27 10.33 -17.78
N VAL A 111 14.58 9.20 -18.43
CA VAL A 111 15.85 9.06 -19.15
C VAL A 111 15.68 9.89 -20.41
N ASN A 112 16.05 11.17 -20.32
CA ASN A 112 16.30 11.96 -21.53
C ASN A 112 17.55 11.36 -22.18
N SER A 113 17.35 10.46 -23.13
CA SER A 113 18.40 10.08 -24.08
C SER A 113 18.76 11.33 -24.89
N LEU A 114 19.89 11.94 -24.53
CA LEU A 114 20.60 12.94 -25.32
C LEU A 114 21.19 12.30 -26.57
#